data_AF-A0A814VJA9-F1
#
_entry.id   AF-A0A814VJA9-F1
#
_cell.length_a   1.000
_cell.length_b   1.000
_cell.length_c   1.000
_cell.angle_alpha   90.00
_cell.angle_beta   90.00
_cell.angle_gamma   90.00
#
_symmetry.space_group_name_H-M   'P 1'
#
loop_
_entity.id
_entity.type
_entity.pdbx_description
1 polymer ?
#
loop_
_entity_poly.entity_id
_entity_poly.type
_entity_poly.pdbx_seq_one_letter_code
_entity_poly.pdbx_strand_id
1 'polypeptide(L)'
;MPALFDTEGVVNLLDEAIREWPEKFQTTTDELLANIQRLFGVCTQALIELSNCTDDNEQGVKDQANSERIVSKVRELRQSLGSRWPEIYNSFGRDIFNVDTYRIEAAEYFQPIPFYPDDDTIVKFYRWSVYDTNGTIVCRYFLEKSEIMPGQPYFVLGKTFPSGHAQIRPYGSLQPNYNQMKIHLIENLKGQGPPPAASLVIPSSNSS
;
A
#
# COMPACT_ATOMS: atom_id res chain seq x y z
N MET A 1 -6.10 7.72 28.41
CA MET A 1 -5.53 8.45 27.26
C MET A 1 -4.72 7.44 26.47
N PRO A 2 -5.02 7.19 25.19
CA PRO A 2 -4.11 6.40 24.35
C PRO A 2 -2.75 7.11 24.36
N ALA A 3 -1.67 6.34 24.49
CA ALA A 3 -0.32 6.90 24.42
C ALA A 3 -0.19 7.64 23.08
N LEU A 4 0.28 8.88 23.11
CA LEU A 4 0.66 9.59 21.89
C LEU A 4 1.79 8.77 21.25
N PHE A 5 1.50 8.17 20.10
CA PHE A 5 2.53 7.54 19.29
C PHE A 5 3.59 8.57 18.91
N ASP A 6 4.87 8.23 19.07
CA ASP A 6 5.99 9.13 18.80
C ASP A 6 6.33 9.16 17.30
N THR A 7 5.49 9.87 16.54
CA THR A 7 5.71 10.10 15.10
C THR A 7 7.08 10.74 14.84
N GLU A 8 7.50 11.70 15.69
CA GLU A 8 8.79 12.37 15.52
C GLU A 8 9.96 11.41 15.72
N GLY A 9 9.87 10.51 16.71
CA GLY A 9 10.84 9.44 16.90
C GLY A 9 11.02 8.58 15.65
N VAL A 10 9.92 8.17 15.00
CA VAL A 10 9.98 7.39 13.75
C VAL A 10 10.58 8.20 12.60
N VAL A 11 10.20 9.46 12.45
CA VAL A 11 10.75 10.32 11.40
C VAL A 11 12.24 10.56 11.61
N ASN A 12 12.69 10.79 12.85
CA ASN A 12 14.10 10.96 13.16
C ASN A 12 14.91 9.70 12.84
N LEU A 13 14.40 8.51 13.16
CA LEU A 13 15.04 7.24 12.78
C LEU A 13 15.19 7.10 11.26
N LEU A 14 14.18 7.52 10.49
CA LEU A 14 14.25 7.53 9.03
C LEU A 14 15.26 8.55 8.52
N ASP A 15 15.29 9.76 9.09
CA ASP A 15 16.25 10.80 8.71
C ASP A 15 17.71 10.40 9.00
N GLU A 16 17.96 9.77 10.14
CA GLU A 16 19.26 9.19 10.48
C GLU A 16 19.65 8.11 9.46
N ALA A 17 18.74 7.19 9.14
CA ALA A 17 18.98 6.16 8.14
C ALA A 17 19.26 6.75 6.74
N ILE A 18 18.48 7.74 6.31
CA ILE A 18 18.63 8.44 5.02
C ILE A 18 20.02 9.06 4.92
N ARG A 19 20.50 9.68 6.00
CA ARG A 19 21.80 10.35 6.07
C ARG A 19 22.97 9.37 6.13
N GLU A 20 22.90 8.36 6.99
CA GLU A 20 24.05 7.56 7.39
C GLU A 20 24.23 6.29 6.54
N TRP A 21 23.12 5.67 6.11
CA TRP A 21 23.20 4.38 5.42
C TRP A 21 23.86 4.43 4.05
N PRO A 22 23.70 5.49 3.23
CA PRO A 22 24.44 5.61 1.98
C PRO A 22 25.96 5.59 2.14
N GLU A 23 26.50 6.12 3.24
CA GLU A 23 27.94 6.08 3.52
C GLU A 23 28.35 4.76 4.17
N LYS A 24 27.51 4.25 5.08
CA LYS A 24 27.76 3.00 5.81
C LYS A 24 27.72 1.76 4.92
N PHE A 25 26.78 1.70 3.97
CA PHE A 25 26.57 0.54 3.12
C PHE A 25 26.97 0.86 1.68
N GLN A 26 28.03 0.24 1.19
CA GLN A 26 28.50 0.41 -0.19
C GLN A 26 27.82 -0.55 -1.17
N THR A 27 27.18 -1.61 -0.66
CA THR A 27 26.45 -2.62 -1.43
C THR A 27 25.31 -3.19 -0.57
N THR A 28 24.45 -4.01 -1.18
CA THR A 28 23.41 -4.77 -0.48
C THR A 28 24.06 -5.87 0.37
N THR A 29 23.83 -5.83 1.68
CA THR A 29 24.37 -6.82 2.65
C THR A 29 23.27 -7.34 3.56
N ASP A 30 23.50 -8.49 4.21
CA ASP A 30 22.56 -9.04 5.20
C ASP A 30 22.31 -8.07 6.38
N GLU A 31 23.31 -7.28 6.75
CA GLU A 31 23.15 -6.23 7.77
C GLU A 31 22.18 -5.13 7.30
N LEU A 32 22.31 -4.68 6.05
CA LEU A 32 21.37 -3.71 5.47
C LEU A 32 19.95 -4.28 5.41
N LEU A 33 19.80 -5.55 5.00
CA LEU A 33 18.51 -6.24 4.97
C LEU A 33 17.86 -6.27 6.36
N ALA A 34 18.61 -6.69 7.38
CA ALA A 34 18.12 -6.74 8.75
C ALA A 34 17.74 -5.34 9.28
N ASN A 35 18.49 -4.31 8.91
CA ASN A 35 18.20 -2.93 9.30
C ASN A 35 16.94 -2.38 8.61
N ILE A 36 16.78 -2.61 7.31
CA ILE A 36 15.56 -2.26 6.57
C ILE A 36 14.35 -2.97 7.18
N GLN A 37 14.45 -4.28 7.43
CA GLN A 37 13.36 -5.05 8.00
C GLN A 37 12.93 -4.50 9.37
N ARG A 38 13.88 -4.17 10.24
CA ARG A 38 13.61 -3.60 11.56
C ARG A 38 12.95 -2.24 11.45
N LEU A 39 13.48 -1.36 10.60
CA LEU A 39 12.96 -0.02 10.39
C LEU A 39 11.54 -0.06 9.81
N PHE A 40 11.29 -0.95 8.84
CA PHE A 40 9.94 -1.16 8.30
C PHE A 40 8.97 -1.69 9.34
N GLY A 41 9.40 -2.57 10.24
CA GLY A 41 8.56 -2.99 11.37
C GLY A 41 8.10 -1.81 12.23
N VAL A 42 9.02 -0.89 12.55
CA VAL A 42 8.70 0.35 13.30
C VAL A 42 7.75 1.25 12.50
N CYS A 43 8.04 1.49 11.22
CA CYS A 43 7.18 2.33 10.36
C CYS A 43 5.79 1.73 10.17
N THR A 44 5.66 0.42 9.96
CA THR A 44 4.36 -0.22 9.80
C THR A 44 3.55 -0.13 11.09
N GLN A 45 4.16 -0.32 12.25
CA GLN A 45 3.48 -0.13 13.54
C GLN A 45 2.97 1.31 13.70
N ALA A 46 3.80 2.30 13.37
CA ALA A 46 3.42 3.71 13.37
C ALA A 46 2.20 4.00 12.48
N LEU A 47 2.24 3.48 11.26
CA LEU A 47 1.21 3.71 10.26
C LEU A 47 -0.12 3.06 10.68
N ILE A 48 -0.09 1.88 11.31
CA ILE A 48 -1.28 1.23 11.88
C ILE A 48 -1.93 2.13 12.93
N GLU A 49 -1.14 2.67 13.85
CA GLU A 49 -1.65 3.51 14.94
C GLU A 49 -2.28 4.79 14.40
N LEU A 50 -1.61 5.46 13.47
CA LEU A 50 -2.13 6.67 12.80
C LEU A 50 -3.37 6.37 11.94
N SER A 51 -3.47 5.18 11.36
CA SER A 51 -4.59 4.81 10.49
C SER A 51 -5.87 4.40 11.23
N ASN A 52 -5.81 4.22 12.55
CA ASN A 52 -6.99 3.94 13.37
C ASN A 52 -7.79 5.20 13.73
N CYS A 53 -7.21 6.39 13.56
CA CYS A 53 -7.86 7.68 13.79
C CYS A 53 -8.53 8.19 12.51
N THR A 54 -9.62 7.54 12.09
CA THR A 54 -10.32 7.87 10.83
C THR A 54 -11.40 8.93 10.96
N ASP A 55 -11.47 9.64 12.08
CA ASP A 55 -12.48 10.68 12.27
C ASP A 55 -12.12 11.93 11.46
N ASP A 56 -13.09 12.56 10.80
CA ASP A 56 -12.94 13.85 10.09
C ASP A 56 -12.71 15.05 11.05
N ASN A 57 -12.22 14.78 12.26
CA ASN A 57 -11.85 15.78 13.24
C ASN A 57 -10.40 16.27 13.02
N GLU A 58 -10.01 17.31 13.75
CA GLU A 58 -8.66 17.89 13.65
C GLU A 58 -7.55 16.87 13.90
N GLN A 59 -7.80 15.89 14.78
CA GLN A 59 -6.82 14.85 15.11
C GLN A 59 -6.63 13.88 13.94
N GLY A 60 -7.70 13.40 13.30
CA GLY A 60 -7.60 12.52 12.14
C GLY A 60 -6.90 13.17 10.95
N VAL A 61 -7.10 14.48 10.73
CA VAL A 61 -6.36 15.24 9.73
C VAL A 61 -4.85 15.29 10.05
N LYS A 62 -4.49 15.52 11.32
CA LYS A 62 -3.09 15.50 11.77
C LYS A 62 -2.47 14.10 11.62
N ASP A 63 -3.20 13.06 11.97
CA ASP A 63 -2.72 11.68 11.88
C ASP A 63 -2.52 11.23 10.44
N GLN A 64 -3.41 11.65 9.53
CA GLN A 64 -3.22 11.45 8.10
C GLN A 64 -1.96 12.18 7.60
N ALA A 65 -1.76 13.45 7.98
CA ALA A 65 -0.56 14.19 7.59
C ALA A 65 0.72 13.53 8.12
N ASN A 66 0.69 13.03 9.35
CA ASN A 66 1.80 12.28 9.96
C ASN A 66 2.08 10.97 9.23
N SER A 67 1.04 10.23 8.83
CA SER A 67 1.16 9.00 8.05
C SER A 67 1.85 9.26 6.71
N GLU A 68 1.42 10.32 5.98
CA GLU A 68 2.05 10.69 4.72
C GLU A 68 3.49 11.18 4.89
N ARG A 69 3.82 11.82 6.02
CA ARG A 69 5.21 12.22 6.34
C ARG A 69 6.11 10.99 6.51
N ILE A 70 5.67 9.97 7.25
CA ILE A 70 6.41 8.71 7.40
C ILE A 70 6.59 8.03 6.03
N VAL A 71 5.53 7.93 5.24
CA VAL A 71 5.59 7.31 3.91
C VAL A 71 6.54 8.05 2.97
N SER A 72 6.51 9.38 2.98
CA SER A 72 7.44 10.20 2.21
C SER A 72 8.89 9.86 2.56
N LYS A 73 9.19 9.76 3.87
CA LYS A 73 10.53 9.41 4.38
C LYS A 73 10.95 7.98 4.04
N VAL A 74 10.03 7.02 4.06
CA VAL A 74 10.30 5.64 3.60
C VAL A 74 10.67 5.61 2.11
N ARG A 75 10.00 6.42 1.27
CA ARG A 75 10.36 6.55 -0.16
C ARG A 75 11.70 7.26 -0.36
N GLU A 76 11.98 8.30 0.44
CA GLU A 76 13.26 9.02 0.44
C GLU A 76 14.43 8.09 0.81
N LEU A 77 14.26 7.24 1.82
CA LEU A 77 15.25 6.22 2.19
C LEU A 77 15.57 5.27 1.04
N ARG A 78 14.55 4.82 0.30
CA ARG A 78 14.79 4.02 -0.91
C ARG A 78 15.63 4.78 -1.93
N GLN A 79 15.29 6.04 -2.17
CA GLN A 79 15.99 6.87 -3.15
C GLN A 79 17.44 7.13 -2.73
N SER A 80 17.71 7.40 -1.46
CA SER A 80 19.08 7.66 -0.96
C SER A 80 20.00 6.44 -1.10
N LEU A 81 19.45 5.24 -0.96
CA LEU A 81 20.19 3.98 -1.16
C LEU A 81 20.42 3.66 -2.64
N GLY A 82 19.54 4.05 -3.55
CA GLY A 82 19.73 3.87 -4.99
C GLY A 82 19.96 2.40 -5.38
N SER A 83 21.06 2.09 -6.05
CA SER A 83 21.42 0.72 -6.47
C SER A 83 21.72 -0.24 -5.32
N ARG A 84 21.91 0.27 -4.10
CA ARG A 84 22.11 -0.53 -2.87
C ARG A 84 20.78 -0.99 -2.27
N TRP A 85 19.66 -0.53 -2.82
CA TRP A 85 18.35 -0.98 -2.37
C TRP A 85 18.16 -2.47 -2.69
N PRO A 86 17.73 -3.30 -1.74
CA PRO A 86 17.53 -4.71 -2.02
C PRO A 86 16.34 -4.95 -2.95
N GLU A 87 16.56 -5.69 -4.03
CA GLU A 87 15.52 -6.00 -5.03
C GLU A 87 14.32 -6.75 -4.44
N ILE A 88 14.54 -7.52 -3.36
CA ILE A 88 13.48 -8.25 -2.66
C ILE A 88 12.41 -7.32 -2.04
N TYR A 89 12.73 -6.05 -1.81
CA TYR A 89 11.80 -5.06 -1.27
C TYR A 89 11.26 -4.15 -2.37
N ASN A 90 10.17 -4.56 -3.01
CA ASN A 90 9.45 -3.71 -3.96
C ASN A 90 8.29 -2.93 -3.34
N SER A 91 7.99 -3.18 -2.06
CA SER A 91 6.90 -2.56 -1.30
C SER A 91 7.22 -2.49 0.18
N PHE A 92 6.43 -1.73 0.93
CA PHE A 92 6.47 -1.66 2.39
C PHE A 92 5.05 -1.77 2.97
N GLY A 93 4.95 -2.20 4.24
CA GLY A 93 3.67 -2.33 4.93
C GLY A 93 3.06 -0.96 5.22
N ARG A 94 1.85 -0.73 4.71
CA ARG A 94 1.13 0.55 4.82
C ARG A 94 0.18 0.57 6.01
N ASP A 95 -0.46 -0.56 6.33
CA ASP A 95 -1.50 -0.65 7.36
C ASP A 95 -1.87 -2.12 7.64
N ILE A 96 -2.45 -2.37 8.81
CA ILE A 96 -3.04 -3.65 9.20
C ILE A 96 -4.28 -3.36 10.06
N PHE A 97 -5.44 -3.82 9.62
CA PHE A 97 -6.70 -3.59 10.31
C PHE A 97 -7.67 -4.77 10.11
N ASN A 98 -8.74 -4.80 10.89
CA ASN A 98 -9.77 -5.83 10.80
C ASN A 98 -11.09 -5.24 10.28
N VAL A 99 -11.80 -6.03 9.48
CA VAL A 99 -13.18 -5.75 9.06
C VAL A 99 -14.00 -7.02 9.33
N ASP A 100 -14.87 -6.94 10.33
CA ASP A 100 -15.62 -8.08 10.86
C ASP A 100 -14.68 -9.24 11.24
N THR A 101 -14.74 -10.35 10.50
CA THR A 101 -13.90 -11.54 10.72
C THR A 101 -12.63 -11.58 9.86
N TYR A 102 -12.45 -10.59 8.98
CA TYR A 102 -11.30 -10.53 8.08
C TYR A 102 -10.18 -9.68 8.65
N ARG A 103 -8.95 -10.15 8.47
CA ARG A 103 -7.73 -9.36 8.68
C ARG A 103 -7.26 -8.81 7.33
N ILE A 104 -6.95 -7.53 7.28
CA ILE A 104 -6.47 -6.85 6.07
C ILE A 104 -5.04 -6.41 6.32
N GLU A 105 -4.14 -6.74 5.40
CA GLU A 105 -2.78 -6.20 5.38
C GLU A 105 -2.58 -5.38 4.11
N ALA A 106 -2.33 -4.08 4.29
CA ALA A 106 -2.06 -3.15 3.21
C ALA A 106 -0.56 -3.01 2.98
N ALA A 107 -0.16 -2.97 1.71
CA ALA A 107 1.18 -2.66 1.28
C ALA A 107 1.15 -1.61 0.17
N GLU A 108 2.18 -0.78 0.12
CA GLU A 108 2.39 0.22 -0.91
C GLU A 108 3.67 -0.09 -1.68
N TYR A 109 3.58 -0.10 -3.01
CA TYR A 109 4.72 -0.31 -3.86
C TYR A 109 5.56 0.96 -3.99
N PHE A 110 6.88 0.82 -3.98
CA PHE A 110 7.78 1.95 -4.16
C PHE A 110 7.73 2.55 -5.57
N GLN A 111 7.35 1.73 -6.54
CA GLN A 111 7.13 2.08 -7.94
C GLN A 111 5.89 1.33 -8.43
N PRO A 112 5.16 1.86 -9.41
CA PRO A 112 4.07 1.13 -10.02
C PRO A 112 4.59 -0.19 -10.58
N ILE A 113 3.89 -1.29 -10.27
CA ILE A 113 4.23 -2.63 -10.76
C ILE A 113 3.17 -3.03 -11.80
N PRO A 114 3.52 -3.71 -12.90
CA PRO A 114 2.53 -4.28 -13.80
C PRO A 114 1.47 -5.12 -13.06
N PHE A 115 0.22 -4.93 -13.42
CA PHE A 115 -0.88 -5.71 -12.85
C PHE A 115 -0.78 -7.16 -13.35
N TYR A 116 -0.65 -7.30 -14.67
CA TYR A 116 -0.42 -8.56 -15.38
C TYR A 116 1.07 -8.72 -15.74
N PRO A 117 1.63 -9.95 -15.75
CA PRO A 117 3.05 -10.16 -16.04
C PRO A 117 3.50 -9.68 -17.43
N ASP A 118 2.62 -9.81 -18.44
CA ASP A 118 2.93 -9.55 -19.85
C ASP A 118 2.23 -8.30 -20.41
N ASP A 119 1.65 -7.48 -19.54
CA ASP A 119 0.92 -6.27 -19.92
C ASP A 119 1.22 -5.13 -18.93
N ASP A 120 1.95 -4.13 -19.42
CA ASP A 120 2.38 -2.94 -18.69
C ASP A 120 1.38 -1.78 -18.79
N THR A 121 0.28 -1.95 -19.52
CA THR A 121 -0.75 -0.91 -19.69
C THR A 121 -1.54 -0.65 -18.41
N ILE A 122 -1.60 -1.64 -17.52
CA ILE A 122 -2.24 -1.55 -16.21
C ILE A 122 -1.19 -1.78 -15.14
N VAL A 123 -1.02 -0.80 -14.25
CA VAL A 123 -0.09 -0.87 -13.12
C VAL A 123 -0.81 -0.75 -11.79
N LYS A 124 -0.23 -1.31 -10.73
CA LYS A 124 -0.73 -1.28 -9.35
C LYS A 124 0.21 -0.50 -8.43
N PHE A 125 -0.39 0.26 -7.51
CA PHE A 125 0.31 1.13 -6.54
C PHE A 125 0.17 0.64 -5.10
N TYR A 126 -0.99 0.06 -4.78
CA TYR A 126 -1.33 -0.45 -3.46
C TYR A 126 -1.86 -1.86 -3.58
N ARG A 127 -1.71 -2.64 -2.52
CA ARG A 127 -2.30 -3.96 -2.35
C ARG A 127 -2.90 -4.08 -0.96
N TRP A 128 -4.14 -4.53 -0.86
CA TRP A 128 -4.72 -4.99 0.40
C TRP A 128 -5.00 -6.49 0.29
N SER A 129 -4.28 -7.30 1.08
CA SER A 129 -4.55 -8.74 1.15
C SER A 129 -5.57 -9.00 2.26
N VAL A 130 -6.65 -9.69 1.91
CA VAL A 130 -7.74 -10.01 2.84
C VAL A 130 -7.62 -11.47 3.24
N TYR A 131 -7.46 -11.69 4.55
CA TYR A 131 -7.29 -13.00 5.16
C TYR A 131 -8.55 -13.37 5.94
N ASP A 132 -8.98 -14.62 5.81
CA ASP A 132 -10.01 -15.20 6.69
C ASP A 132 -9.46 -15.54 8.09
N THR A 133 -10.31 -16.12 8.94
CA THR A 133 -9.95 -16.54 10.30
C THR A 133 -8.91 -17.67 10.35
N ASN A 134 -8.69 -18.38 9.24
CA ASN A 134 -7.67 -19.42 9.10
C ASN A 134 -6.33 -18.87 8.58
N GLY A 135 -6.24 -17.56 8.30
CA GLY A 135 -5.07 -16.94 7.70
C GLY A 135 -4.92 -17.22 6.20
N THR A 136 -6.00 -17.67 5.53
CA THR A 136 -6.01 -17.89 4.08
C THR A 136 -6.41 -16.62 3.36
N ILE A 137 -5.69 -16.26 2.29
CA ILE A 137 -6.03 -15.12 1.45
C ILE A 137 -7.27 -15.45 0.61
N VAL A 138 -8.38 -14.77 0.88
CA VAL A 138 -9.64 -14.95 0.15
C VAL A 138 -9.76 -14.04 -1.06
N CYS A 139 -9.18 -12.84 -1.00
CA CYS A 139 -9.11 -11.90 -2.11
C CYS A 139 -8.01 -10.86 -1.88
N ARG A 140 -7.68 -10.11 -2.94
CA ARG A 140 -6.81 -8.93 -2.85
C ARG A 140 -7.45 -7.74 -3.53
N TYR A 141 -7.29 -6.56 -2.96
CA TYR A 141 -7.64 -5.31 -3.61
C TYR A 141 -6.38 -4.61 -4.10
N PHE A 142 -6.50 -3.85 -5.18
CA PHE A 142 -5.41 -3.05 -5.74
C PHE A 142 -5.91 -1.67 -6.14
N LEU A 143 -5.07 -0.65 -5.95
CA LEU A 143 -5.23 0.58 -6.73
C LEU A 143 -4.56 0.36 -8.07
N GLU A 144 -5.38 0.26 -9.11
CA GLU A 144 -4.97 0.13 -10.49
C GLU A 144 -4.96 1.49 -11.17
N LYS A 145 -4.00 1.69 -12.06
CA LYS A 145 -3.96 2.79 -13.02
C LYS A 145 -3.85 2.19 -14.41
N SER A 146 -4.73 2.61 -15.30
CA SER A 146 -4.59 2.45 -16.73
C SER A 146 -4.54 3.81 -17.42
N GLU A 147 -4.33 3.82 -18.74
CA GLU A 147 -4.52 5.00 -19.57
C GLU A 147 -5.68 4.76 -20.53
N ILE A 148 -6.74 5.56 -20.44
CA ILE A 148 -7.88 5.46 -21.38
C ILE A 148 -7.49 6.07 -22.74
N MET A 149 -6.71 7.15 -22.69
CA MET A 149 -6.08 7.82 -23.82
C MET A 149 -4.67 8.24 -23.39
N PRO A 150 -3.73 8.44 -24.33
CA PRO A 150 -2.39 8.90 -23.99
C PRO A 150 -2.42 10.16 -23.09
N GLY A 151 -1.82 10.05 -21.92
CA GLY A 151 -1.80 11.15 -20.93
C GLY A 151 -3.09 11.35 -20.13
N GLN A 152 -4.07 10.45 -20.27
CA GLN A 152 -5.30 10.45 -19.48
C GLN A 152 -5.31 9.24 -18.53
N PRO A 153 -4.74 9.39 -17.32
CA PRO A 153 -4.74 8.32 -16.35
C PRO A 153 -6.17 8.00 -15.90
N TYR A 154 -6.40 6.74 -15.57
CA TYR A 154 -7.66 6.28 -15.00
C TYR A 154 -7.38 5.35 -13.84
N PHE A 155 -7.81 5.76 -12.65
CA PHE A 155 -7.61 5.04 -11.41
C PHE A 155 -8.86 4.25 -11.03
N VAL A 156 -8.68 3.01 -10.59
CA VAL A 156 -9.77 2.15 -10.15
C VAL A 156 -9.32 1.29 -8.95
N LEU A 157 -10.21 1.13 -7.98
CA LEU A 157 -10.07 0.09 -6.96
C LEU A 157 -10.54 -1.21 -7.59
N GLY A 158 -9.62 -2.13 -7.87
CA GLY A 158 -9.94 -3.47 -8.34
C GLY A 158 -9.82 -4.50 -7.24
N LYS A 159 -10.43 -5.66 -7.47
CA LYS A 159 -10.45 -6.82 -6.57
C LYS A 159 -10.16 -8.08 -7.36
N THR A 160 -9.19 -8.86 -6.92
CA THR A 160 -8.91 -10.20 -7.44
C THR A 160 -9.36 -11.26 -6.45
N PHE A 161 -9.88 -12.35 -6.98
CA PHE A 161 -10.28 -13.56 -6.27
C PHE A 161 -9.94 -14.77 -7.15
N PRO A 162 -9.95 -16.00 -6.63
CA PRO A 162 -9.50 -17.17 -7.41
C PRO A 162 -10.22 -17.36 -8.75
N SER A 163 -11.50 -16.94 -8.85
CA SER A 163 -12.28 -17.03 -10.09
C SER A 163 -12.18 -15.80 -11.01
N GLY A 164 -11.40 -14.77 -10.69
CA GLY A 164 -11.19 -13.64 -11.60
C GLY A 164 -10.86 -12.30 -10.96
N HIS A 165 -11.16 -11.24 -11.72
CA HIS A 165 -10.90 -9.84 -11.39
C HIS A 165 -12.16 -9.01 -11.60
N ALA A 166 -12.39 -8.04 -10.72
CA ALA A 166 -13.52 -7.13 -10.80
C ALA A 166 -13.11 -5.70 -10.43
N GLN A 167 -13.64 -4.73 -11.17
CA GLN A 167 -13.52 -3.31 -10.82
C GLN A 167 -14.60 -2.96 -9.80
N ILE A 168 -14.17 -2.49 -8.63
CA ILE A 168 -15.06 -2.18 -7.51
C ILE A 168 -15.46 -0.72 -7.54
N ARG A 169 -14.51 0.20 -7.76
CA ARG A 169 -14.80 1.62 -7.70
C ARG A 169 -13.88 2.45 -8.60
N PRO A 170 -14.42 3.18 -9.59
CA PRO A 170 -13.63 4.10 -10.38
C PRO A 170 -13.38 5.40 -9.62
N TYR A 171 -12.19 5.97 -9.81
CA TYR A 171 -11.80 7.29 -9.29
C TYR A 171 -11.59 8.32 -10.42
N GLY A 172 -11.57 7.88 -11.68
CA GLY A 172 -11.33 8.75 -12.82
C GLY A 172 -9.86 9.15 -12.91
N SER A 173 -9.60 10.40 -13.30
CA SER A 173 -8.24 10.91 -13.55
C SER A 173 -7.45 11.31 -12.31
N LEU A 174 -8.13 11.42 -11.16
CA LEU A 174 -7.50 11.80 -9.90
C LEU A 174 -7.15 10.55 -9.10
N GLN A 175 -5.88 10.45 -8.69
CA GLN A 175 -5.46 9.40 -7.79
C GLN A 175 -6.11 9.61 -6.42
N PRO A 176 -6.85 8.62 -5.89
CA PRO A 176 -7.41 8.72 -4.55
C PRO A 176 -6.31 8.70 -3.49
N ASN A 177 -6.56 9.34 -2.36
CA ASN A 177 -5.69 9.18 -1.19
C ASN A 177 -5.93 7.82 -0.50
N TYR A 178 -4.98 7.41 0.35
CA TYR A 178 -5.01 6.12 1.02
C TYR A 178 -6.29 5.90 1.86
N ASN A 179 -6.67 6.90 2.66
CA ASN A 179 -7.83 6.80 3.55
C ASN A 179 -9.15 6.63 2.78
N GLN A 180 -9.31 7.35 1.66
CA GLN A 180 -10.45 7.20 0.77
C GLN A 180 -10.54 5.77 0.21
N MET A 181 -9.41 5.19 -0.21
CA MET A 181 -9.37 3.79 -0.67
C MET A 181 -9.70 2.80 0.44
N LYS A 182 -9.15 3.02 1.65
CA LYS A 182 -9.43 2.19 2.83
C LYS A 182 -10.93 2.17 3.15
N ILE A 183 -11.58 3.33 3.18
CA ILE A 183 -13.04 3.44 3.42
C ILE A 183 -13.82 2.66 2.35
N HIS A 184 -13.53 2.87 1.07
CA HIS A 184 -14.25 2.19 -0.02
C HIS A 184 -14.03 0.66 -0.01
N LEU A 185 -12.85 0.20 0.38
CA LEU A 185 -12.57 -1.22 0.59
C LEU A 185 -13.41 -1.79 1.73
N ILE A 186 -13.48 -1.09 2.87
CA ILE A 186 -14.29 -1.50 4.03
C ILE A 186 -15.78 -1.58 3.65
N GLU A 187 -16.30 -0.56 2.95
CA GLU A 187 -17.67 -0.54 2.42
C GLU A 187 -17.93 -1.76 1.53
N ASN A 188 -17.00 -2.08 0.61
CA ASN A 188 -17.15 -3.25 -0.27
C ASN A 188 -17.13 -4.57 0.51
N LEU A 189 -16.23 -4.72 1.50
CA LEU A 189 -16.17 -5.93 2.34
C LEU A 189 -17.45 -6.14 3.16
N LYS A 190 -18.07 -5.06 3.63
CA LYS A 190 -19.34 -5.09 4.37
C LYS A 190 -20.57 -5.28 3.48
N GLY A 191 -20.40 -5.41 2.17
CA GLY A 191 -21.52 -5.48 1.21
C GLY A 191 -22.29 -4.16 1.06
N GLN A 192 -21.68 -3.04 1.48
CA GLN A 192 -22.25 -1.68 1.44
C GLN A 192 -21.72 -0.86 0.25
N GLY A 193 -20.82 -1.42 -0.57
CA GLY A 193 -20.26 -0.77 -1.75
C GLY A 193 -21.22 -0.79 -2.95
N PRO A 194 -20.99 0.08 -3.96
CA PRO A 194 -21.73 0.00 -5.23
C PRO A 194 -21.56 -1.40 -5.86
N PRO A 195 -22.56 -1.89 -6.62
CA PRO A 195 -22.40 -3.13 -7.37
C PRO A 195 -21.15 -3.04 -8.27
N PRO A 196 -20.41 -4.14 -8.49
CA PRO A 196 -19.23 -4.13 -9.33
C PRO A 196 -19.55 -3.45 -10.67
N ALA A 197 -18.70 -2.51 -11.10
CA ALA A 197 -18.76 -2.06 -12.48
C ALA A 197 -18.54 -3.31 -13.35
N ALA A 198 -19.38 -3.49 -14.37
CA ALA A 198 -19.48 -4.70 -15.19
C ALA A 198 -18.12 -5.42 -15.31
N SER A 199 -18.06 -6.66 -14.82
CA SER A 199 -16.84 -7.46 -14.80
C SER A 199 -16.26 -7.52 -16.21
N LEU A 200 -15.13 -6.85 -16.44
CA LEU A 200 -14.25 -7.18 -17.54
C LEU A 200 -13.67 -8.56 -17.21
N VAL A 201 -14.38 -9.61 -17.63
CA VAL A 201 -13.84 -10.97 -17.61
C VAL A 201 -12.74 -11.01 -18.66
N ILE A 202 -11.50 -10.73 -18.25
CA ILE A 202 -10.34 -11.00 -19.07
C ILE A 202 -10.08 -12.51 -18.93
N PRO A 203 -10.25 -13.31 -19.99
CA PRO A 203 -10.01 -14.73 -19.91
C PRO A 203 -8.53 -14.95 -19.57
N SER A 204 -8.28 -15.68 -18.50
CA SER A 204 -6.95 -16.24 -18.22
C SER A 204 -6.55 -17.08 -19.44
N SER A 205 -5.49 -16.65 -20.14
CA SER A 205 -4.88 -17.44 -21.19
C SER A 205 -4.42 -18.76 -20.59
N ASN A 206 -5.07 -19.86 -21.01
CA ASN A 206 -4.59 -21.20 -20.73
C ASN A 206 -3.21 -21.36 -21.36
N SER A 207 -2.16 -21.37 -20.56
CA SER A 207 -0.88 -21.93 -20.95
C SER A 207 -1.06 -23.44 -21.18
N SER A 208 -0.95 -23.83 -22.44
CA SER A 208 -0.85 -25.23 -22.88
C SER A 208 0.59 -25.72 -22.73
#